data_AF-A0A238X5F9-F1
#
_entry.id   AF-A0A238X5F9-F1
#
_cell.length_a   1.000
_cell.length_b   1.000
_cell.length_c   1.000
_cell.angle_alpha   90.00
_cell.angle_beta   90.00
_cell.angle_gamma   90.00
#
_symmetry.space_group_name_H-M   'P 1'
#
loop_
_entity.id
_entity.type
_entity.pdbx_description
1 polymer ?
#
loop_
_entity_poly.entity_id
_entity_poly.type
_entity_poly.pdbx_seq_one_letter_code
_entity_poly.pdbx_strand_id
1 'polypeptide(L)'
;MDSTIYNIKDGPKDGKKVFRKLGTCSRTFFYILNREFGHPKEQEERASDPLAGGIMQQGYQCGMLWGASLAVGAEAYRKCNNQNQAICVAINATQSIMESFIKREQTINCREITKCDFSNKLSFAKYFFSGRFLHCYNLAEKWAPEAVQSAIEGLTNKETYLSKICVSCATEVAKKMGASTEEMMMVAGFAGGLGLSGSGCGALSAAIWIKSLEWCREEEKSSPLKNPDLKNVLEAFYFATDSKILCSDISGEHFMNFDDHTSFIKKGGCAKLINTLAES
;
A
#
# COMPACT_ATOMS: atom_id res chain seq x y z
N MET A 1 11.36 -9.23 24.97
CA MET A 1 10.40 -8.57 24.07
C MET A 1 9.93 -7.32 24.78
N ASP A 2 10.54 -6.18 24.47
CA ASP A 2 10.04 -4.90 24.95
C ASP A 2 8.74 -4.58 24.20
N SER A 3 7.63 -4.53 24.93
CA SER A 3 6.41 -3.93 24.42
C SER A 3 6.67 -2.43 24.28
N THR A 4 7.02 -1.96 23.08
CA THR A 4 7.09 -0.52 22.80
C THR A 4 5.70 0.06 23.04
N ILE A 5 5.51 0.69 24.20
CA ILE A 5 4.29 1.41 24.54
C ILE A 5 4.30 2.67 23.70
N TYR A 6 3.56 2.68 22.60
CA TYR A 6 3.34 3.90 21.83
C TYR A 6 2.51 4.86 22.70
N ASN A 7 3.17 5.86 23.29
CA ASN A 7 2.50 6.90 24.06
C ASN A 7 1.91 7.93 23.11
N ILE A 8 0.78 7.58 22.50
CA ILE A 8 0.10 8.41 21.51
C ILE A 8 -1.15 8.98 22.15
N LYS A 9 -0.96 9.88 23.13
CA LYS A 9 -2.05 10.78 23.51
C LYS A 9 -2.26 11.76 22.35
N ASP A 10 -3.20 11.41 21.48
CA ASP A 10 -3.80 12.20 20.38
C ASP A 10 -3.24 12.05 18.95
N GLY A 11 -2.18 11.26 18.72
CA GLY A 11 -1.66 10.98 17.37
C GLY A 11 -0.95 12.16 16.69
N PRO A 12 -0.31 11.92 15.52
CA PRO A 12 0.28 12.98 14.72
C PRO A 12 -0.78 13.97 14.23
N LYS A 13 -0.60 15.26 14.57
CA LYS A 13 -1.49 16.36 14.16
C LYS A 13 -0.94 17.19 12.99
N ASP A 14 0.10 16.70 12.32
CA ASP A 14 0.84 17.43 11.30
C ASP A 14 0.65 16.87 9.88
N GLY A 15 -0.33 15.99 9.66
CA GLY A 15 -0.53 15.29 8.38
C GLY A 15 -0.61 16.21 7.15
N LYS A 16 -1.30 17.35 7.25
CA LYS A 16 -1.35 18.36 6.18
C LYS A 16 0.01 19.00 5.90
N LYS A 17 0.78 19.31 6.94
CA LYS A 17 2.11 19.90 6.82
C LYS A 17 3.07 18.93 6.15
N VAL A 18 3.05 17.66 6.58
CA VAL A 18 3.85 16.59 5.99
C VAL A 18 3.46 16.39 4.53
N PHE A 19 2.17 16.32 4.20
CA PHE A 19 1.73 16.13 2.82
C PHE A 19 2.17 17.28 1.90
N ARG A 20 2.07 18.54 2.34
CA ARG A 20 2.60 19.67 1.57
C ARG A 20 4.12 19.57 1.33
N LYS A 21 4.86 19.03 2.29
CA LYS A 21 6.32 18.87 2.19
C LYS A 21 6.70 17.73 1.24
N LEU A 22 6.02 16.57 1.34
CA LEU A 22 6.39 15.35 0.63
C LEU A 22 5.71 15.21 -0.73
N GLY A 23 4.63 15.95 -0.98
CA GLY A 23 4.00 16.09 -2.29
C GLY A 23 3.04 14.96 -2.69
N THR A 24 3.17 13.77 -2.11
CA THR A 24 2.31 12.61 -2.43
C THR A 24 1.67 12.01 -1.18
N CYS A 25 0.43 11.51 -1.33
CA CYS A 25 -0.33 10.97 -0.20
C CYS A 25 0.19 9.62 0.29
N SER A 26 0.73 8.78 -0.60
CA SER A 26 1.37 7.51 -0.26
C SER A 26 2.63 7.71 0.55
N ARG A 27 3.57 8.53 0.07
CA ARG A 27 4.78 8.84 0.83
C ARG A 27 4.48 9.50 2.17
N THR A 28 3.48 10.37 2.22
CA THR A 28 3.04 11.02 3.47
C THR A 28 2.69 10.00 4.54
N PHE A 29 1.87 9.00 4.22
CA PHE A 29 1.42 8.04 5.24
C PHE A 29 2.45 6.94 5.51
N PHE A 30 3.29 6.61 4.54
CA PHE A 30 4.44 5.75 4.82
C PHE A 30 5.39 6.45 5.81
N TYR A 31 5.75 7.70 5.55
CA TYR A 31 6.59 8.53 6.42
C TYR A 31 6.00 8.72 7.82
N ILE A 32 4.72 9.11 7.92
CA ILE A 32 4.10 9.36 9.23
C ILE A 32 4.13 8.09 10.07
N LEU A 33 3.67 6.95 9.55
CA LEU A 33 3.64 5.72 10.34
C LEU A 33 5.05 5.25 10.70
N ASN A 34 6.01 5.26 9.77
CA ASN A 34 7.40 4.91 10.07
C ASN A 34 8.00 5.82 11.15
N ARG A 35 7.72 7.14 11.09
CA ARG A 35 8.16 8.11 12.10
C ARG A 35 7.56 7.79 13.47
N GLU A 36 6.25 7.53 13.55
CA GLU A 36 5.60 7.17 14.82
C GLU A 36 6.06 5.79 15.35
N PHE A 37 6.47 4.88 14.47
CA PHE A 37 7.10 3.62 14.86
C PHE A 37 8.58 3.75 15.24
N GLY A 38 9.21 4.91 14.98
CA GLY A 38 10.62 5.14 15.27
C GLY A 38 11.59 4.58 14.23
N HIS A 39 11.11 4.25 13.03
CA HIS A 39 11.86 3.55 11.99
C HIS A 39 11.71 4.22 10.61
N PRO A 40 12.17 5.47 10.43
CA PRO A 40 12.10 6.17 9.14
C PRO A 40 12.90 5.45 8.05
N LYS A 41 12.39 5.47 6.82
CA LYS A 41 12.95 4.78 5.66
C LYS A 41 12.80 5.61 4.39
N GLU A 42 13.63 6.65 4.28
CA GLU A 42 13.47 7.70 3.27
C GLU A 42 13.43 7.15 1.82
N GLN A 43 14.24 6.16 1.46
CA GLN A 43 14.24 5.59 0.10
C GLN A 43 12.96 4.79 -0.19
N GLU A 44 12.56 3.91 0.73
CA GLU A 44 11.33 3.12 0.66
C GLU A 44 10.07 4.00 0.66
N GLU A 45 10.08 5.05 1.48
CA GLU A 45 9.01 6.05 1.55
C GLU A 45 8.89 6.81 0.23
N ARG A 46 10.01 7.28 -0.33
CA ARG A 46 10.05 7.91 -1.66
C ARG A 46 9.52 7.00 -2.75
N ALA A 47 9.93 5.74 -2.76
CA ALA A 47 9.51 4.75 -3.75
C ALA A 47 7.98 4.55 -3.79
N SER A 48 7.25 4.96 -2.75
CA SER A 48 5.79 4.89 -2.73
C SER A 48 5.08 6.01 -3.49
N ASP A 49 5.79 7.06 -3.93
CA ASP A 49 5.22 8.20 -4.66
C ASP A 49 4.29 7.79 -5.83
N PRO A 50 4.63 6.79 -6.67
CA PRO A 50 3.77 6.38 -7.78
C PRO A 50 2.40 5.86 -7.35
N LEU A 51 2.29 5.26 -6.16
CA LEU A 51 1.03 4.75 -5.61
C LEU A 51 0.01 5.88 -5.32
N ALA A 52 0.46 7.14 -5.30
CA ALA A 52 -0.43 8.28 -5.15
C ALA A 52 -1.35 8.49 -6.37
N GLY A 53 -2.52 9.08 -6.11
CA GLY A 53 -3.61 9.11 -7.10
C GLY A 53 -4.20 7.72 -7.39
N GLY A 54 -3.72 6.69 -6.69
CA GLY A 54 -4.39 5.43 -6.45
C GLY A 54 -3.82 4.20 -7.13
N ILE A 55 -2.78 4.34 -7.97
CA ILE A 55 -1.69 3.36 -8.18
C ILE A 55 -0.68 3.92 -9.17
N MET A 56 -1.14 4.63 -10.19
CA MET A 56 -0.34 5.56 -11.00
C MET A 56 -1.33 6.59 -11.51
N GLN A 57 -1.96 7.30 -10.58
CA GLN A 57 -3.03 8.27 -10.86
C GLN A 57 -4.28 7.71 -11.58
N GLN A 58 -4.48 6.38 -11.54
CA GLN A 58 -5.62 5.72 -12.19
C GLN A 58 -6.94 5.86 -11.39
N GLY A 59 -6.89 6.39 -10.16
CA GLY A 59 -8.10 6.69 -9.39
C GLY A 59 -8.65 5.55 -8.54
N TYR A 60 -7.93 4.43 -8.45
CA TYR A 60 -8.23 3.31 -7.54
C TYR A 60 -7.84 3.67 -6.09
N GLN A 61 -7.54 2.69 -5.24
CA GLN A 61 -7.42 2.85 -3.79
C GLN A 61 -6.49 3.98 -3.37
N CYS A 62 -6.91 4.79 -2.40
CA CYS A 62 -6.22 6.00 -1.97
C CYS A 62 -4.75 5.74 -1.62
N GLY A 63 -3.85 6.59 -2.11
CA GLY A 63 -2.41 6.49 -1.83
C GLY A 63 -2.09 6.45 -0.33
N MET A 64 -2.88 7.14 0.52
CA MET A 64 -2.70 7.10 1.97
C MET A 64 -2.79 5.68 2.54
N LEU A 65 -3.68 4.84 1.99
CA LEU A 65 -3.85 3.45 2.40
C LEU A 65 -2.65 2.59 1.97
N TRP A 66 -2.19 2.76 0.72
CA TRP A 66 -1.01 2.06 0.22
C TRP A 66 0.24 2.39 1.04
N GLY A 67 0.48 3.66 1.34
CA GLY A 67 1.59 4.12 2.16
C GLY A 67 1.52 3.60 3.60
N ALA A 68 0.35 3.67 4.23
CA ALA A 68 0.16 3.15 5.57
C ALA A 68 0.36 1.62 5.63
N SER A 69 -0.10 0.88 4.62
CA SER A 69 0.06 -0.57 4.53
C SER A 69 1.54 -0.98 4.40
N LEU A 70 2.35 -0.22 3.63
CA LEU A 70 3.80 -0.44 3.57
C LEU A 70 4.48 -0.30 4.93
N ALA A 71 4.10 0.73 5.70
CA ALA A 71 4.64 0.98 7.03
C ALA A 71 4.31 -0.15 8.02
N VAL A 72 3.06 -0.64 8.03
CA VAL A 72 2.70 -1.75 8.91
C VAL A 72 3.33 -3.07 8.48
N GLY A 73 3.58 -3.28 7.19
CA GLY A 73 4.36 -4.42 6.72
C GLY A 73 5.81 -4.39 7.24
N ALA A 74 6.45 -3.23 7.19
CA ALA A 74 7.78 -3.02 7.77
C ALA A 74 7.78 -3.29 9.28
N GLU A 75 6.77 -2.82 9.99
CA GLU A 75 6.68 -2.99 11.44
C GLU A 75 6.33 -4.42 11.84
N ALA A 76 5.49 -5.11 11.07
CA ALA A 76 5.18 -6.52 11.26
C ALA A 76 6.44 -7.38 11.16
N TYR A 77 7.34 -7.07 10.22
CA TYR A 77 8.65 -7.74 10.08
C TYR A 77 9.49 -7.64 11.37
N ARG A 78 9.54 -6.46 11.99
CA ARG A 78 10.31 -6.25 13.24
C ARG A 78 9.69 -6.95 14.45
N LYS A 79 8.36 -7.02 14.46
CA LYS A 79 7.56 -7.45 15.61
C LYS A 79 7.27 -8.94 15.67
N CYS A 80 7.43 -9.65 14.56
CA CYS A 80 7.06 -11.06 14.43
C CYS A 80 8.31 -11.96 14.36
N ASN A 81 8.15 -13.21 14.80
CA ASN A 81 9.27 -14.14 14.87
C ASN A 81 9.56 -14.85 13.54
N ASN A 82 8.59 -14.86 12.62
CA ASN A 82 8.71 -15.50 11.32
C ASN A 82 7.89 -14.80 10.24
N GLN A 83 8.19 -15.09 8.97
CA GLN A 83 7.56 -14.47 7.81
C GLN A 83 6.06 -14.75 7.72
N ASN A 84 5.59 -15.98 7.99
CA ASN A 84 4.15 -16.29 7.91
C ASN A 84 3.35 -15.45 8.91
N GLN A 85 3.85 -15.33 10.15
CA GLN A 85 3.24 -14.49 11.17
C GLN A 85 3.25 -13.01 10.74
N ALA A 86 4.37 -12.52 10.21
CA ALA A 86 4.49 -11.14 9.73
C ALA A 86 3.50 -10.84 8.59
N ILE A 87 3.29 -11.77 7.65
CA ILE A 87 2.31 -11.62 6.58
C ILE A 87 0.89 -11.53 7.15
N CYS A 88 0.48 -12.46 8.03
CA CYS A 88 -0.84 -12.40 8.67
C CYS A 88 -1.06 -11.08 9.41
N VAL A 89 -0.07 -10.67 10.21
CA VAL A 89 -0.15 -9.43 11.00
C VAL A 89 -0.23 -8.20 10.09
N ALA A 90 0.55 -8.15 9.00
CA ALA A 90 0.49 -7.05 8.03
C ALA A 90 -0.86 -6.97 7.32
N ILE A 91 -1.46 -8.10 6.94
CA ILE A 91 -2.80 -8.16 6.32
C ILE A 91 -3.85 -7.65 7.30
N ASN A 92 -3.86 -8.17 8.53
CA ASN A 92 -4.83 -7.77 9.55
C ASN A 92 -4.70 -6.29 9.92
N ALA A 93 -3.47 -5.80 10.13
CA ALA A 93 -3.23 -4.39 10.41
C ALA A 93 -3.67 -3.50 9.24
N THR A 94 -3.48 -3.95 7.99
CA THR A 94 -4.00 -3.25 6.81
C THR A 94 -5.53 -3.23 6.81
N GLN A 95 -6.21 -4.30 7.19
CA GLN A 95 -7.67 -4.33 7.33
C GLN A 95 -8.15 -3.30 8.36
N SER A 96 -7.53 -3.25 9.55
CA SER A 96 -7.87 -2.25 10.57
C SER A 96 -7.67 -0.81 10.09
N ILE A 97 -6.58 -0.53 9.36
CA ILE A 97 -6.34 0.76 8.70
C ILE A 97 -7.44 1.09 7.68
N MET A 98 -7.83 0.10 6.87
CA MET A 98 -8.88 0.28 5.86
C MET A 98 -10.24 0.57 6.48
N GLU A 99 -10.63 -0.16 7.52
CA GLU A 99 -11.87 0.07 8.26
C GLU A 99 -11.93 1.48 8.83
N SER A 100 -10.83 1.91 9.45
CA SER A 100 -10.65 3.27 9.98
C SER A 100 -10.82 4.33 8.88
N PHE A 101 -10.19 4.13 7.71
CA PHE A 101 -10.32 5.05 6.58
C PHE A 101 -11.74 5.11 6.03
N ILE A 102 -12.39 3.95 5.84
CA ILE A 102 -13.78 3.87 5.33
C ILE A 102 -14.74 4.57 6.28
N LYS A 103 -14.60 4.37 7.59
CA LYS A 103 -15.42 5.06 8.59
C LYS A 103 -15.34 6.58 8.45
N ARG A 104 -14.18 7.12 8.06
CA ARG A 104 -13.95 8.55 7.88
C ARG A 104 -14.40 9.07 6.51
N GLU A 105 -13.97 8.44 5.42
CA GLU A 105 -14.11 8.98 4.07
C GLU A 105 -15.25 8.33 3.26
N GLN A 106 -15.84 7.25 3.78
CA GLN A 106 -16.96 6.48 3.19
C GLN A 106 -16.63 5.77 1.87
N THR A 107 -15.40 5.92 1.38
CA THR A 107 -14.87 5.23 0.20
C THR A 107 -13.37 5.06 0.38
N ILE A 108 -12.81 4.10 -0.34
CA ILE A 108 -11.36 3.91 -0.46
C ILE A 108 -10.81 4.39 -1.81
N ASN A 109 -11.66 4.70 -2.78
CA ASN A 109 -11.25 5.01 -4.15
C ASN A 109 -10.85 6.48 -4.30
N CYS A 110 -9.62 6.72 -4.78
CA CYS A 110 -9.07 8.05 -4.99
C CYS A 110 -9.89 8.90 -5.95
N ARG A 111 -10.44 8.32 -7.03
CA ARG A 111 -11.31 9.04 -7.97
C ARG A 111 -12.60 9.50 -7.32
N GLU A 112 -13.17 8.71 -6.42
CA GLU A 112 -14.39 9.10 -5.69
C GLU A 112 -14.10 10.21 -4.68
N ILE A 113 -12.94 10.17 -4.02
CA ILE A 113 -12.47 11.19 -3.08
C ILE A 113 -12.16 12.48 -3.84
N THR A 114 -11.39 12.42 -4.92
CA THR A 114 -10.88 13.59 -5.63
C THR A 114 -11.87 14.13 -6.66
N LYS A 115 -12.89 13.34 -7.03
CA LYS A 115 -13.79 13.60 -8.17
C LYS A 115 -13.00 13.94 -9.44
N CYS A 116 -11.84 13.32 -9.60
CA CYS A 116 -10.88 13.61 -10.66
C CYS A 116 -10.46 12.32 -11.37
N ASP A 117 -10.59 12.32 -12.69
CA ASP A 117 -9.81 11.46 -13.56
C ASP A 117 -8.50 12.17 -13.93
N PHE A 118 -7.39 11.74 -13.33
CA PHE A 118 -6.09 12.37 -13.54
C PHE A 118 -5.52 12.11 -14.94
N SER A 119 -6.03 11.12 -15.67
CA SER A 119 -5.65 10.90 -17.07
C SER A 119 -6.25 11.95 -18.02
N ASN A 120 -7.27 12.69 -17.57
CA ASN A 120 -7.97 13.70 -18.34
C ASN A 120 -7.54 15.12 -17.93
N LYS A 121 -6.95 15.89 -18.86
CA LYS A 121 -6.44 17.24 -18.60
C LYS A 121 -7.50 18.23 -18.11
N LEU A 122 -8.73 18.15 -18.64
CA LEU A 122 -9.83 19.03 -18.22
C LEU A 122 -10.31 18.68 -16.81
N SER A 123 -10.43 17.39 -16.50
CA SER A 123 -10.74 16.93 -15.15
C SER A 123 -9.66 17.37 -14.16
N PHE A 124 -8.39 17.26 -14.53
CA PHE A 124 -7.28 17.68 -13.68
C PHE A 124 -7.26 19.20 -13.45
N ALA A 125 -7.51 20.00 -14.48
CA ALA A 125 -7.67 21.45 -14.32
C ALA A 125 -8.83 21.77 -13.36
N LYS A 126 -9.98 21.12 -13.51
CA LYS A 126 -11.13 21.28 -12.61
C LYS A 126 -10.79 20.92 -11.17
N TYR A 127 -10.00 19.86 -10.94
CA TYR A 127 -9.55 19.46 -9.60
C TYR A 127 -8.74 20.56 -8.90
N PHE A 128 -7.87 21.25 -9.63
CA PHE A 128 -7.15 22.41 -9.10
C PHE A 128 -8.05 23.63 -8.85
N PHE A 129 -8.82 24.06 -9.85
CA PHE A 129 -9.64 25.28 -9.74
C PHE A 129 -10.76 25.16 -8.71
N SER A 130 -11.32 23.95 -8.52
CA SER A 130 -12.32 23.70 -7.47
C SER A 130 -11.73 23.65 -6.06
N GLY A 131 -10.40 23.65 -5.92
CA GLY A 131 -9.73 23.49 -4.63
C GLY A 131 -9.88 22.09 -4.03
N ARG A 132 -10.30 21.08 -4.81
CA ARG A 132 -10.61 19.74 -4.28
C ARG A 132 -9.39 19.05 -3.66
N PHE A 133 -8.17 19.40 -4.05
CA PHE A 133 -6.94 18.94 -3.39
C PHE A 133 -6.84 19.34 -1.91
N LEU A 134 -7.51 20.43 -1.49
CA LEU A 134 -7.58 20.82 -0.08
C LEU A 134 -8.34 19.77 0.76
N HIS A 135 -9.27 19.03 0.15
CA HIS A 135 -9.93 17.89 0.81
C HIS A 135 -8.91 16.81 1.15
N CYS A 136 -8.03 16.44 0.23
CA CYS A 136 -6.97 15.45 0.49
C CYS A 136 -6.00 15.93 1.59
N TYR A 137 -5.66 17.22 1.64
CA TYR A 137 -4.86 17.76 2.74
C TYR A 137 -5.58 17.72 4.10
N ASN A 138 -6.87 18.07 4.12
CA ASN A 138 -7.67 17.99 5.34
C ASN A 138 -7.87 16.54 5.79
N LEU A 139 -8.06 15.62 4.85
CA LEU A 139 -8.18 14.19 5.11
C LEU A 139 -6.88 13.66 5.73
N ALA A 140 -5.72 14.02 5.18
CA ALA A 140 -4.43 13.62 5.73
C ALA A 140 -4.25 14.08 7.19
N GLU A 141 -4.59 15.33 7.50
CA GLU A 141 -4.52 15.86 8.87
C GLU A 141 -5.48 15.18 9.83
N LYS A 142 -6.72 14.93 9.41
CA LYS A 142 -7.75 14.32 10.26
C LYS A 142 -7.59 12.81 10.43
N TRP A 143 -7.02 12.12 9.45
CA TRP A 143 -6.88 10.67 9.46
C TRP A 143 -5.53 10.20 10.00
N ALA A 144 -4.46 11.01 9.94
CA ALA A 144 -3.15 10.65 10.50
C ALA A 144 -3.19 10.06 11.93
N PRO A 145 -3.89 10.64 12.92
CA PRO A 145 -3.96 10.04 14.25
C PRO A 145 -4.70 8.70 14.27
N GLU A 146 -5.78 8.58 13.50
CA GLU A 146 -6.57 7.34 13.42
C GLU A 146 -5.82 6.23 12.69
N ALA A 147 -5.08 6.56 11.62
CA ALA A 147 -4.28 5.61 10.87
C ALA A 147 -3.20 4.97 11.75
N VAL A 148 -2.50 5.78 12.56
CA VAL A 148 -1.46 5.29 13.46
C VAL A 148 -2.07 4.44 14.58
N GLN A 149 -3.20 4.88 15.16
CA GLN A 149 -3.89 4.12 16.20
C GLN A 149 -4.35 2.74 15.67
N SER A 150 -5.04 2.72 14.54
CA SER A 150 -5.53 1.47 13.93
C SER A 150 -4.38 0.55 13.50
N ALA A 151 -3.26 1.11 13.05
CA ALA A 151 -2.06 0.35 12.74
C ALA A 151 -1.50 -0.37 13.98
N ILE A 152 -1.39 0.35 15.11
CA ILE A 152 -0.85 -0.20 16.36
C ILE A 152 -1.76 -1.30 16.91
N GLU A 153 -3.07 -1.07 16.92
CA GLU A 153 -4.06 -2.05 17.35
C GLU A 153 -3.94 -3.34 16.51
N GLY A 154 -3.91 -3.21 15.19
CA GLY A 154 -3.75 -4.34 14.27
C GLY A 154 -2.42 -5.08 14.42
N LEU A 155 -1.33 -4.37 14.71
CA LEU A 155 0.01 -4.94 14.94
C LEU A 155 0.13 -5.67 16.29
N THR A 156 -0.75 -5.39 17.25
CA THR A 156 -0.67 -5.95 18.62
C THR A 156 -1.38 -7.30 18.74
N ASN A 157 -2.32 -7.60 17.85
CA ASN A 157 -3.12 -8.83 17.88
C ASN A 157 -2.37 -10.06 17.32
N LYS A 158 -1.28 -10.48 18.01
CA LYS A 158 -0.29 -11.45 17.50
C LYS A 158 -0.57 -12.92 17.85
N GLU A 159 -1.36 -13.19 18.89
CA GLU A 159 -1.42 -14.50 19.54
C GLU A 159 -2.11 -15.59 18.69
N THR A 160 -2.85 -15.21 17.65
CA THR A 160 -3.70 -16.14 16.88
C THR A 160 -2.99 -16.84 15.70
N TYR A 161 -1.72 -16.52 15.39
CA TYR A 161 -1.12 -16.86 14.08
C TYR A 161 0.17 -17.69 14.12
N LEU A 162 0.52 -18.28 15.25
CA LEU A 162 1.84 -18.89 15.49
C LEU A 162 2.16 -20.15 14.65
N SER A 163 1.22 -20.72 13.89
CA SER A 163 1.44 -22.00 13.18
C SER A 163 0.87 -22.08 11.75
N LYS A 164 0.24 -21.03 11.22
CA LYS A 164 -0.39 -21.08 9.89
C LYS A 164 0.58 -20.60 8.81
N ILE A 165 0.70 -21.37 7.72
CA ILE A 165 1.36 -20.89 6.50
C ILE A 165 0.50 -19.76 5.94
N CYS A 166 1.11 -18.62 5.62
CA CYS A 166 0.42 -17.49 5.03
C CYS A 166 1.19 -16.97 3.83
N VAL A 167 0.50 -16.76 2.71
CA VAL A 167 1.10 -16.33 1.45
C VAL A 167 0.42 -15.05 0.97
N SER A 168 1.21 -14.07 0.54
CA SER A 168 0.73 -12.84 -0.10
C SER A 168 1.13 -12.81 -1.58
N CYS A 169 0.21 -12.46 -2.48
CA CYS A 169 0.52 -12.34 -3.90
C CYS A 169 1.60 -11.27 -4.14
N ALA A 170 1.60 -10.21 -3.31
CA ALA A 170 2.56 -9.13 -3.35
C ALA A 170 3.95 -9.57 -2.86
N THR A 171 4.04 -10.39 -1.80
CA THR A 171 5.33 -10.93 -1.34
C THR A 171 5.94 -11.86 -2.39
N GLU A 172 5.13 -12.64 -3.10
CA GLU A 172 5.61 -13.54 -4.15
C GLU A 172 6.16 -12.78 -5.37
N VAL A 173 5.53 -11.68 -5.79
CA VAL A 173 6.09 -10.79 -6.82
C VAL A 173 7.39 -10.17 -6.33
N ALA A 174 7.40 -9.54 -5.16
CA ALA A 174 8.59 -8.88 -4.61
C ALA A 174 9.77 -9.86 -4.50
N LYS A 175 9.52 -11.09 -4.01
CA LYS A 175 10.53 -12.15 -3.94
C LYS A 175 11.12 -12.48 -5.31
N LYS A 176 10.28 -12.61 -6.34
CA LYS A 176 10.75 -12.91 -7.71
C LYS A 176 11.52 -11.76 -8.34
N MET A 177 11.23 -10.53 -7.93
CA MET A 177 11.98 -9.33 -8.32
C MET A 177 13.28 -9.14 -7.51
N GLY A 178 13.64 -10.08 -6.63
CA GLY A 178 14.89 -10.01 -5.87
C GLY A 178 14.84 -9.14 -4.61
N ALA A 179 13.63 -8.81 -4.13
CA ALA A 179 13.46 -8.02 -2.92
C ALA A 179 14.03 -8.70 -1.67
N SER A 180 14.49 -7.90 -0.71
CA SER A 180 14.89 -8.39 0.61
C SER A 180 13.70 -8.91 1.41
N THR A 181 13.95 -9.70 2.46
CA THR A 181 12.86 -10.18 3.34
C THR A 181 12.06 -9.03 3.94
N GLU A 182 12.70 -7.93 4.34
CA GLU A 182 11.99 -6.77 4.90
C GLU A 182 11.08 -6.13 3.84
N GLU A 183 11.57 -5.94 2.62
CA GLU A 183 10.78 -5.40 1.49
C GLU A 183 9.61 -6.31 1.10
N MET A 184 9.80 -7.62 1.12
CA MET A 184 8.71 -8.57 0.94
C MET A 184 7.62 -8.33 2.00
N MET A 185 7.99 -8.17 3.27
CA MET A 185 7.02 -7.95 4.34
C MET A 185 6.32 -6.60 4.24
N MET A 186 7.01 -5.55 3.77
CA MET A 186 6.40 -4.23 3.53
C MET A 186 5.19 -4.32 2.62
N VAL A 187 5.26 -5.11 1.55
CA VAL A 187 4.14 -5.26 0.61
C VAL A 187 3.14 -6.35 1.03
N ALA A 188 3.35 -7.06 2.14
CA ALA A 188 2.52 -8.21 2.52
C ALA A 188 1.04 -7.84 2.70
N GLY A 189 0.77 -6.66 3.27
CA GLY A 189 -0.57 -6.12 3.47
C GLY A 189 -1.35 -5.86 2.17
N PHE A 190 -0.68 -5.87 1.01
CA PHE A 190 -1.33 -5.70 -0.29
C PHE A 190 -2.09 -6.96 -0.76
N ALA A 191 -2.01 -8.07 -0.02
CA ALA A 191 -2.68 -9.33 -0.35
C ALA A 191 -4.16 -9.13 -0.70
N GLY A 192 -4.65 -9.87 -1.71
CA GLY A 192 -6.05 -9.86 -2.12
C GLY A 192 -6.61 -8.48 -2.49
N GLY A 193 -5.75 -7.59 -2.99
CA GLY A 193 -6.13 -6.22 -3.35
C GLY A 193 -6.19 -5.30 -2.13
N LEU A 194 -5.13 -5.24 -1.33
CA LEU A 194 -5.02 -4.46 -0.09
C LEU A 194 -5.98 -4.96 1.00
N GLY A 195 -5.42 -5.63 2.01
CA GLY A 195 -6.19 -6.15 3.14
C GLY A 195 -7.30 -7.13 2.74
N LEU A 196 -7.13 -7.89 1.66
CA LEU A 196 -8.14 -8.82 1.11
C LEU A 196 -9.43 -8.16 0.60
N SER A 197 -9.44 -6.85 0.38
CA SER A 197 -10.67 -6.13 0.04
C SER A 197 -11.19 -6.37 -1.39
N GLY A 198 -10.45 -7.11 -2.23
CA GLY A 198 -10.80 -7.32 -3.64
C GLY A 198 -10.56 -6.09 -4.53
N SER A 199 -9.92 -5.06 -3.97
CA SER A 199 -9.61 -3.77 -4.59
C SER A 199 -8.40 -3.83 -5.54
N GLY A 200 -7.81 -2.69 -5.94
CA GLY A 200 -6.68 -2.64 -6.89
C GLY A 200 -5.59 -3.67 -6.61
N CYS A 201 -5.08 -4.31 -7.67
CA CYS A 201 -4.21 -5.49 -7.58
C CYS A 201 -2.94 -5.24 -6.76
N GLY A 202 -2.80 -5.96 -5.64
CA GLY A 202 -1.64 -5.82 -4.77
C GLY A 202 -0.31 -6.25 -5.38
N ALA A 203 -0.34 -7.24 -6.29
CA ALA A 203 0.84 -7.68 -7.04
C ALA A 203 1.39 -6.57 -7.96
N LEU A 204 0.50 -5.84 -8.64
CA LEU A 204 0.88 -4.67 -9.46
C LEU A 204 1.49 -3.57 -8.59
N SER A 205 0.82 -3.21 -7.50
CA SER A 205 1.30 -2.18 -6.58
C SER A 205 2.68 -2.50 -6.00
N ALA A 206 2.93 -3.77 -5.69
CA ALA A 206 4.23 -4.24 -5.23
C ALA A 206 5.30 -4.11 -6.32
N ALA A 207 5.02 -4.54 -7.56
CA ALA A 207 5.97 -4.43 -8.67
C ALA A 207 6.36 -2.96 -8.95
N ILE A 208 5.37 -2.07 -9.00
CA ILE A 208 5.58 -0.63 -9.17
C ILE A 208 6.47 -0.08 -8.05
N TRP A 209 6.19 -0.46 -6.80
CA TRP A 209 6.96 0.01 -5.66
C TRP A 209 8.40 -0.51 -5.67
N ILE A 210 8.64 -1.79 -6.03
CA ILE A 210 9.99 -2.37 -6.12
C ILE A 210 10.82 -1.68 -7.21
N LYS A 211 10.28 -1.50 -8.42
CA LYS A 211 10.97 -0.74 -9.49
C LYS A 211 11.26 0.70 -9.07
N SER A 212 10.33 1.31 -8.33
CA SER A 212 10.53 2.65 -7.80
C SER A 212 11.61 2.70 -6.73
N LEU A 213 11.75 1.64 -5.93
CA LEU A 213 12.77 1.51 -4.89
C LEU A 213 14.16 1.32 -5.50
N GLU A 214 14.30 0.47 -6.50
CA GLU A 214 15.53 0.32 -7.30
C GLU A 214 15.94 1.68 -7.88
N TRP A 215 15.02 2.38 -8.53
CA TRP A 215 15.26 3.72 -9.03
C TRP A 215 15.67 4.70 -7.93
N CYS A 216 14.98 4.74 -6.79
CA CYS A 216 15.32 5.64 -5.69
C CYS A 216 16.70 5.35 -5.05
N ARG A 217 17.24 4.14 -5.20
CA ARG A 217 18.60 3.78 -4.76
C ARG A 217 19.68 4.30 -5.70
N GLU A 218 19.39 4.32 -7.00
CA GLU A 218 20.32 4.80 -8.04
C GLU A 218 20.24 6.34 -8.21
N GLU A 219 19.03 6.89 -8.12
CA GLU A 219 18.71 8.27 -8.46
C GLU A 219 18.20 9.06 -7.23
N GLU A 220 19.15 9.55 -6.43
CA GLU A 220 18.88 10.15 -5.13
C GLU A 220 17.94 11.38 -5.18
N LYS A 221 17.93 12.14 -6.29
CA LYS A 221 17.15 13.40 -6.39
C LYS A 221 16.01 13.35 -7.40
N SER A 222 15.95 12.32 -8.24
CA SER A 222 14.90 12.21 -9.25
C SER A 222 13.61 11.70 -8.62
N SER A 223 12.46 12.21 -9.08
CA SER A 223 11.16 11.67 -8.66
C SER A 223 10.98 10.29 -9.28
N PRO A 224 10.58 9.27 -8.51
CA PRO A 224 10.32 7.93 -9.06
C PRO A 224 9.16 7.91 -10.05
N LEU A 225 8.29 8.92 -10.06
CA LEU A 225 7.26 9.09 -11.10
C LEU A 225 7.86 9.26 -12.52
N LYS A 226 9.15 9.57 -12.63
CA LYS A 226 9.87 9.67 -13.91
C LYS A 226 10.54 8.37 -14.33
N ASN A 227 10.50 7.33 -13.50
CA ASN A 227 11.09 6.04 -13.84
C ASN A 227 10.36 5.47 -15.09
N PRO A 228 11.07 5.29 -16.22
CA PRO A 228 10.46 4.79 -17.45
C PRO A 228 9.90 3.36 -17.31
N ASP A 229 10.46 2.56 -16.40
CA ASP A 229 10.08 1.16 -16.23
C ASP A 229 8.68 1.00 -15.64
N LEU A 230 8.16 2.01 -14.93
CA LEU A 230 6.81 1.95 -14.36
C LEU A 230 5.74 1.81 -15.45
N LYS A 231 5.98 2.41 -16.61
CA LYS A 231 5.09 2.29 -17.75
C LYS A 231 5.10 0.86 -18.31
N ASN A 232 6.28 0.24 -18.40
CA ASN A 232 6.43 -1.14 -18.88
C ASN A 232 5.69 -2.13 -17.97
N VAL A 233 5.86 -1.98 -16.64
CA VAL A 233 5.13 -2.77 -15.64
C VAL A 233 3.61 -2.64 -15.82
N LEU A 234 3.11 -1.41 -16.00
CA LEU A 234 1.69 -1.15 -16.16
C LEU A 234 1.13 -1.71 -17.48
N GLU A 235 1.87 -1.60 -18.58
CA GLU A 235 1.48 -2.15 -19.89
C GLU A 235 1.45 -3.68 -19.87
N ALA A 236 2.49 -4.32 -19.33
CA ALA A 236 2.53 -5.77 -19.16
C ALA A 236 1.37 -6.27 -18.28
N PHE A 237 1.07 -5.54 -17.20
CA PHE A 237 -0.09 -5.82 -16.36
C PHE A 237 -1.41 -5.75 -17.13
N TYR A 238 -1.65 -4.66 -17.87
CA TYR A 238 -2.90 -4.48 -18.62
C TYR A 238 -3.08 -5.55 -19.69
N PHE A 239 -2.00 -5.92 -20.37
CA PHE A 239 -2.02 -7.04 -21.31
C PHE A 239 -2.37 -8.37 -20.64
N ALA A 240 -1.80 -8.64 -19.46
CA ALA A 240 -2.03 -9.89 -18.73
C ALA A 240 -3.43 -10.01 -18.09
N THR A 241 -4.13 -8.89 -17.90
CA THR A 241 -5.38 -8.81 -17.12
C THR A 241 -6.59 -8.34 -17.94
N ASP A 242 -6.44 -8.17 -19.25
CA ASP A 242 -7.45 -7.54 -20.11
C ASP A 242 -7.89 -6.17 -19.55
N SER A 243 -6.91 -5.39 -19.08
CA SER A 243 -7.07 -4.07 -18.44
C SER A 243 -7.86 -4.05 -17.12
N LYS A 244 -8.20 -5.20 -16.53
CA LYS A 244 -8.83 -5.26 -15.21
C LYS A 244 -7.81 -4.91 -14.13
N ILE A 245 -8.20 -4.06 -13.18
CA ILE A 245 -7.32 -3.65 -12.06
C ILE A 245 -7.77 -4.22 -10.72
N LEU A 246 -9.08 -4.39 -10.52
CA LEU A 246 -9.60 -4.91 -9.25
C LEU A 246 -9.17 -6.37 -9.09
N CYS A 247 -8.64 -6.70 -7.92
CA CYS A 247 -8.21 -8.04 -7.58
C CYS A 247 -9.36 -9.03 -7.74
N SER A 248 -10.57 -8.67 -7.29
CA SER A 248 -11.77 -9.49 -7.42
C SER A 248 -12.12 -9.80 -8.89
N ASP A 249 -11.96 -8.83 -9.79
CA ASP A 249 -12.20 -9.04 -11.23
C ASP A 249 -11.13 -9.90 -11.90
N ILE A 250 -9.88 -9.81 -11.41
CA ILE A 250 -8.72 -10.55 -11.93
C ILE A 250 -8.74 -11.99 -11.42
N SER A 251 -8.99 -12.20 -10.12
CA SER A 251 -9.01 -13.52 -9.51
C SER A 251 -10.32 -14.26 -9.75
N GLY A 252 -11.42 -13.54 -9.96
CA GLY A 252 -12.77 -14.09 -9.94
C GLY A 252 -13.22 -14.51 -8.54
N GLU A 253 -12.52 -14.08 -7.49
CA GLU A 253 -12.69 -14.54 -6.11
C GLU A 253 -12.76 -13.36 -5.13
N HIS A 254 -13.58 -13.51 -4.09
CA HIS A 254 -13.57 -12.63 -2.92
C HIS A 254 -13.02 -13.41 -1.72
N PHE A 255 -11.86 -12.97 -1.22
CA PHE A 255 -11.19 -13.65 -0.11
C PHE A 255 -11.78 -13.20 1.22
N MET A 256 -12.38 -14.13 1.98
CA MET A 256 -12.97 -13.80 3.28
C MET A 256 -11.92 -13.72 4.38
N ASN A 257 -10.80 -14.43 4.21
CA ASN A 257 -9.72 -14.50 5.17
C ASN A 257 -8.39 -14.86 4.46
N PHE A 258 -7.28 -14.82 5.21
CA PHE A 258 -5.96 -15.10 4.66
C PHE A 258 -5.76 -16.58 4.29
N ASP A 259 -6.53 -17.53 4.86
CA ASP A 259 -6.47 -18.95 4.47
C ASP A 259 -7.03 -19.14 3.06
N ASP A 260 -8.13 -18.46 2.70
CA ASP A 260 -8.72 -18.48 1.35
C ASP A 260 -7.71 -17.96 0.32
N HIS A 261 -7.14 -16.77 0.59
CA HIS A 261 -6.14 -16.16 -0.26
C HIS A 261 -4.89 -17.03 -0.38
N THR A 262 -4.39 -17.58 0.74
CA THR A 262 -3.23 -18.47 0.74
C THR A 262 -3.49 -19.72 -0.09
N SER A 263 -4.66 -20.34 0.07
CA SER A 263 -5.08 -21.52 -0.70
C SER A 263 -5.13 -21.21 -2.20
N PHE A 264 -5.71 -20.07 -2.58
CA PHE A 264 -5.79 -19.62 -3.97
C PHE A 264 -4.41 -19.44 -4.61
N ILE A 265 -3.48 -18.76 -3.94
CA ILE A 265 -2.12 -18.55 -4.45
C ILE A 265 -1.37 -19.88 -4.54
N LYS A 266 -1.46 -20.75 -3.51
CA LYS A 266 -0.78 -22.06 -3.51
C LYS A 266 -1.29 -23.02 -4.59
N LYS A 267 -2.56 -22.89 -5.00
CA LYS A 267 -3.14 -23.66 -6.12
C LYS A 267 -2.75 -23.10 -7.50
N GLY A 268 -1.88 -22.09 -7.54
CA GLY A 268 -1.35 -21.50 -8.76
C GLY A 268 -2.13 -20.29 -9.26
N GLY A 269 -3.10 -19.76 -8.50
CA GLY A 269 -4.02 -18.69 -8.90
C GLY A 269 -3.39 -17.55 -9.71
N CYS A 270 -2.88 -16.52 -9.05
CA CYS A 270 -2.24 -15.38 -9.74
C CYS A 270 -0.86 -15.68 -10.36
N ALA A 271 -0.45 -16.95 -10.52
CA ALA A 271 0.94 -17.29 -10.85
C ALA A 271 1.40 -16.69 -12.19
N LYS A 272 0.54 -16.72 -13.23
CA LYS A 272 0.84 -16.11 -14.53
C LYS A 272 1.15 -14.62 -14.38
N LEU A 273 0.26 -13.88 -13.71
CA LEU A 273 0.41 -12.44 -13.49
C LEU A 273 1.63 -12.12 -12.63
N ILE A 274 1.89 -12.91 -11.58
CA ILE A 274 3.06 -12.76 -10.72
C ILE A 274 4.35 -12.89 -11.53
N ASN A 275 4.43 -13.89 -12.42
CA ASN A 275 5.60 -14.08 -13.27
C ASN A 275 5.75 -12.92 -14.28
N THR A 276 4.66 -12.52 -14.94
CA THR A 276 4.68 -11.40 -15.88
C THR A 276 5.20 -10.12 -15.23
N LEU A 277 4.69 -9.78 -14.04
CA LEU A 277 5.12 -8.58 -13.31
C LEU A 277 6.57 -8.65 -12.85
N ALA A 278 7.06 -9.83 -12.46
CA ALA A 278 8.44 -10.00 -12.02
C ALA A 278 9.46 -9.87 -13.17
N GLU A 279 9.03 -10.11 -14.41
CA GLU A 279 9.86 -10.01 -15.62
C GLU A 279 9.76 -8.65 -16.33
N SER A 280 8.87 -7.76 -15.86
CA SER A 280 8.59 -6.45 -16.47
C SER A 280 9.58 -5.34 -16.08
#